data_AF-A0A3M7D1W8-F1
#
_entry.id   AF-A0A3M7D1W8-F1
#
_cell.length_a   1.000
_cell.length_b   1.000
_cell.length_c   1.000
_cell.angle_alpha   90.00
_cell.angle_beta   90.00
_cell.angle_gamma   90.00
#
_symmetry.space_group_name_H-M   'P 1'
#
loop_
_entity.id
_entity.type
_entity.pdbx_description
1 polymer ?
#
loop_
_entity_poly.entity_id
_entity_poly.type
_entity_poly.pdbx_seq_one_letter_code
_entity_poly.pdbx_strand_id
1 'polypeptide(L)'
;MAEGEVAPVSYEDLALIEEEFAEVDDEVQRKQHELSKPLYAKRAEAVSKIPNFWPLVMEQAPMEIEDYITPLDSAIFAEHLTNLTVTRPELEEGKSGNPKTFTIKFEFSENEYFEDKVLEKTFWHRRAADDWVGLVSEPVKVHWKKGKDSTDGLTDAALALFEARKKVGDFRSTSVPEYKALEKKVEANGGNTSFFTWFGWVSNRRFVTAEESEKANKEHAQRKAARKAGKKPDAAEIEKEAEKEEAEEEDEEDDSMVEVHPAGEEIAVTISDEMWPSAIKLFVQAQEAEDISDIDMEELDDEDVDDAEDEPVDIRSLVQGKEKRSRDSSGAPPPKKAKK
;
A
#
# COMPACT_ATOMS: atom_id res chain seq x y z
N MET A 1 42.63 26.69 -29.12
CA MET A 1 42.38 25.92 -27.89
C MET A 1 41.14 26.52 -27.29
N ALA A 2 40.01 25.79 -27.33
CA ALA A 2 38.79 26.26 -26.70
C ALA A 2 38.99 26.12 -25.19
N GLU A 3 39.00 27.24 -24.48
CA GLU A 3 38.85 27.24 -23.02
C GLU A 3 37.49 26.62 -22.74
N GLY A 4 37.48 25.39 -22.22
CA GLY A 4 36.27 24.72 -21.81
C GLY A 4 35.62 25.56 -20.72
N GLU A 5 34.44 26.09 -21.01
CA GLU A 5 33.62 26.83 -20.07
C GLU A 5 33.24 25.87 -18.94
N VAL A 6 33.95 25.95 -17.81
CA VAL A 6 33.61 25.16 -16.62
C VAL A 6 32.26 25.66 -16.14
N ALA A 7 31.25 24.80 -16.19
CA ALA A 7 29.91 25.16 -15.73
C ALA A 7 29.98 25.70 -14.29
N PRO A 8 29.29 26.82 -13.97
CA PRO A 8 29.33 27.44 -12.65
C PRO A 8 28.62 26.62 -11.56
N VAL A 9 28.00 25.50 -11.92
CA VAL A 9 27.21 24.62 -11.06
C VAL A 9 27.76 23.20 -11.22
N SER A 10 28.00 22.52 -10.10
CA SER A 10 28.44 21.13 -10.07
C SER A 10 27.26 20.16 -9.92
N TYR A 11 27.47 18.88 -10.23
CA TYR A 11 26.48 17.83 -9.94
C TYR A 11 26.16 17.73 -8.43
N GLU A 12 27.14 18.02 -7.56
CA GLU A 12 26.94 18.06 -6.12
C GLU A 12 25.98 19.19 -5.71
N ASP A 13 26.07 20.36 -6.35
CA ASP A 13 25.13 21.46 -6.11
C ASP A 13 23.70 21.08 -6.50
N LEU A 14 23.54 20.37 -7.63
CA LEU A 14 22.22 19.86 -8.06
C LEU A 14 21.69 18.81 -7.09
N ALA A 15 22.52 17.86 -6.64
CA ALA A 15 22.13 16.84 -5.67
C ALA A 15 21.68 17.46 -4.33
N LEU A 16 22.35 18.51 -3.86
CA LEU A 16 21.92 19.24 -2.67
C LEU A 16 20.55 19.90 -2.84
N ILE A 17 20.26 20.46 -4.01
CA ILE A 17 18.97 21.07 -4.30
C ILE A 17 17.85 20.02 -4.29
N GLU A 18 18.07 18.87 -4.94
CA GLU A 18 17.12 17.75 -4.94
C GLU A 18 16.86 17.24 -3.51
N GLU A 19 17.91 17.15 -2.68
CA GLU A 19 17.74 16.79 -1.26
C GLU A 19 16.96 17.85 -0.46
N GLU A 20 17.02 19.13 -0.82
CA GLU A 20 16.21 20.18 -0.20
C GLU A 20 14.74 20.11 -0.63
N PHE A 21 14.48 19.76 -1.90
CA PHE A 21 13.11 19.46 -2.35
C PHE A 21 12.53 18.25 -1.61
N ALA A 22 13.30 17.18 -1.45
CA ALA A 22 12.85 16.00 -0.70
C ALA A 22 12.52 16.32 0.77
N GLU A 23 13.28 17.21 1.43
CA GLU A 23 12.96 17.68 2.79
C GLU A 23 11.66 18.49 2.83
N VAL A 24 11.41 19.33 1.82
CA VAL A 24 10.16 20.10 1.70
C VAL A 24 8.97 19.16 1.52
N ASP A 25 9.08 18.16 0.66
CA ASP A 25 8.02 17.17 0.43
C ASP A 25 7.69 16.39 1.70
N ASP A 26 8.70 15.99 2.48
CA ASP A 26 8.50 15.34 3.78
C ASP A 26 7.72 16.25 4.75
N GLU A 27 8.03 17.56 4.81
CA GLU A 27 7.29 18.52 5.64
C GLU A 27 5.84 18.73 5.15
N VAL A 28 5.61 18.74 3.84
CA VAL A 28 4.26 18.80 3.26
C VAL A 28 3.44 17.58 3.69
N GLN A 29 4.01 16.38 3.59
CA GLN A 29 3.34 15.14 4.03
C GLN A 29 3.02 15.16 5.53
N ARG A 30 3.94 15.66 6.37
CA ARG A 30 3.68 15.83 7.82
C ARG A 30 2.51 16.76 8.07
N LYS A 31 2.47 17.92 7.38
CA LYS A 31 1.39 18.88 7.56
C LYS A 31 0.06 18.33 7.05
N GLN A 32 0.06 17.64 5.91
CA GLN A 32 -1.11 16.95 5.39
C GLN A 32 -1.65 15.93 6.39
N HIS A 33 -0.78 15.11 6.99
CA HIS A 33 -1.17 14.13 8.01
C HIS A 33 -1.85 14.79 9.22
N GLU A 34 -1.25 15.85 9.77
CA GLU A 34 -1.80 16.62 10.90
C GLU A 34 -3.22 17.15 10.59
N LEU A 35 -3.40 17.76 9.42
CA LEU A 35 -4.67 18.38 9.02
C LEU A 35 -5.75 17.34 8.67
N SER A 36 -5.36 16.20 8.09
CA SER A 36 -6.28 15.15 7.63
C SER A 36 -6.69 14.17 8.73
N LYS A 37 -5.89 14.01 9.79
CA LYS A 37 -6.19 13.11 10.92
C LYS A 37 -7.63 13.21 11.46
N PRO A 38 -8.18 14.40 11.81
CA PRO A 38 -9.57 14.50 12.26
C PRO A 38 -10.59 14.15 11.17
N LEU A 39 -10.26 14.38 9.89
CA LEU A 39 -11.12 14.04 8.76
C LEU A 39 -11.16 12.52 8.54
N TYR A 40 -10.03 11.84 8.67
CA TYR A 40 -9.97 10.37 8.61
C TYR A 40 -10.70 9.72 9.78
N ALA A 41 -10.64 10.29 10.99
CA ALA A 41 -11.44 9.83 12.12
C ALA A 41 -12.95 9.97 11.84
N LYS A 42 -13.38 11.12 11.30
CA LYS A 42 -14.76 11.34 10.87
C LYS A 42 -15.18 10.36 9.76
N ARG A 43 -14.30 10.10 8.78
CA ARG A 43 -14.54 9.12 7.73
C ARG A 43 -14.73 7.73 8.30
N ALA A 44 -13.82 7.28 9.17
CA ALA A 44 -13.89 5.96 9.80
C ALA A 44 -15.23 5.76 10.54
N GLU A 45 -15.69 6.77 11.29
CA GLU A 45 -16.99 6.72 11.95
C GLU A 45 -18.16 6.60 10.95
N ALA A 46 -18.10 7.34 9.84
CA ALA A 46 -19.15 7.30 8.81
C ALA A 46 -19.17 5.95 8.07
N VAL A 47 -18.03 5.49 7.55
CA VAL A 47 -17.95 4.28 6.71
C VAL A 47 -18.20 3.01 7.52
N SER A 48 -17.92 2.99 8.83
CA SER A 48 -18.25 1.85 9.70
C SER A 48 -19.74 1.52 9.79
N LYS A 49 -20.61 2.45 9.38
CA LYS A 49 -22.07 2.30 9.38
C LYS A 49 -22.61 1.84 8.02
N ILE A 50 -21.74 1.72 7.01
CA ILE A 50 -22.07 1.32 5.65
C ILE A 50 -21.68 -0.16 5.49
N PRO A 51 -22.63 -1.07 5.29
CA PRO A 51 -22.33 -2.47 5.01
C PRO A 51 -21.44 -2.60 3.77
N ASN A 52 -20.50 -3.54 3.81
CA ASN A 52 -19.64 -3.89 2.67
C ASN A 52 -18.81 -2.73 2.07
N PHE A 53 -18.62 -1.63 2.82
CA PHE A 53 -17.86 -0.48 2.32
C PHE A 53 -16.45 -0.87 1.83
N TRP A 54 -15.66 -1.55 2.65
CA TRP A 54 -14.31 -1.96 2.29
C TRP A 54 -14.23 -3.08 1.25
N PRO A 55 -15.10 -4.12 1.30
CA PRO A 55 -15.27 -5.05 0.19
C PRO A 55 -15.46 -4.38 -1.17
N LEU A 56 -16.40 -3.43 -1.28
CA LEU A 56 -16.67 -2.70 -2.53
C LEU A 56 -15.51 -1.78 -2.94
N VAL A 57 -14.78 -1.22 -1.98
CA VAL A 57 -13.54 -0.48 -2.27
C VAL A 57 -12.46 -1.39 -2.86
N MET A 58 -12.32 -2.62 -2.34
CA MET A 58 -11.36 -3.61 -2.86
C MET A 58 -11.73 -4.10 -4.26
N GLU A 59 -13.02 -4.16 -4.60
CA GLU A 59 -13.48 -4.51 -5.95
C GLU A 59 -13.09 -3.45 -6.99
N GLN A 60 -12.97 -2.18 -6.57
CA GLN A 60 -12.49 -1.08 -7.41
C GLN A 60 -11.02 -0.73 -7.10
N ALA A 61 -10.24 -1.71 -6.62
CA ALA A 61 -8.83 -1.47 -6.32
C ALA A 61 -8.06 -1.07 -7.60
N PRO A 62 -7.05 -0.20 -7.51
CA PRO A 62 -6.16 0.09 -8.64
C PRO A 62 -5.51 -1.17 -9.22
N MET A 63 -5.12 -1.11 -10.51
CA MET A 63 -4.55 -2.25 -11.24
C MET A 63 -3.31 -2.85 -10.57
N GLU A 64 -2.49 -2.01 -9.95
CA GLU A 64 -1.30 -2.42 -9.20
C GLU A 64 -1.62 -3.40 -8.05
N ILE A 65 -2.87 -3.40 -7.58
CA ILE A 65 -3.39 -4.34 -6.58
C ILE A 65 -4.20 -5.45 -7.26
N GLU A 66 -5.09 -5.09 -8.18
CA GLU A 66 -6.02 -6.01 -8.85
C GLU A 66 -5.29 -7.17 -9.55
N ASP A 67 -4.17 -6.89 -10.22
CA ASP A 67 -3.38 -7.88 -10.95
C ASP A 67 -2.88 -9.05 -10.06
N TYR A 68 -2.86 -8.85 -8.74
CA TYR A 68 -2.42 -9.83 -7.75
C TYR A 68 -3.57 -10.43 -6.92
N ILE A 69 -4.83 -10.07 -7.18
CA ILE A 69 -5.98 -10.65 -6.50
C ILE A 69 -6.45 -11.89 -7.24
N THR A 70 -6.27 -13.07 -6.63
CA THR A 70 -6.85 -14.31 -7.17
C THR A 70 -8.35 -14.40 -6.86
N PRO A 71 -9.11 -15.30 -7.53
CA PRO A 71 -10.52 -15.51 -7.21
C PRO A 71 -10.79 -15.89 -5.74
N LEU A 72 -9.85 -16.63 -5.12
CA LEU A 72 -9.94 -16.98 -3.70
C LEU A 72 -9.71 -15.75 -2.81
N ASP A 73 -8.74 -14.91 -3.16
CA ASP A 73 -8.46 -13.68 -2.43
C ASP A 73 -9.66 -12.71 -2.50
N SER A 74 -10.24 -12.56 -3.69
CA SER A 74 -11.46 -11.76 -3.92
C SER A 74 -12.61 -12.26 -3.05
N ALA A 75 -12.87 -13.57 -3.00
CA ALA A 75 -13.91 -14.14 -2.12
C ALA A 75 -13.65 -13.85 -0.64
N ILE A 76 -12.39 -13.95 -0.18
CA ILE A 76 -12.02 -13.59 1.21
C ILE A 76 -12.31 -12.11 1.48
N PHE A 77 -11.93 -11.21 0.57
CA PHE A 77 -12.18 -9.78 0.75
C PHE A 77 -13.68 -9.46 0.71
N ALA A 78 -14.41 -10.00 -0.25
CA ALA A 78 -15.84 -9.77 -0.43
C ALA A 78 -16.66 -10.18 0.79
N GLU A 79 -16.36 -11.36 1.36
CA GLU A 79 -17.17 -11.94 2.43
C GLU A 79 -16.70 -11.56 3.84
N HIS A 80 -15.40 -11.30 4.01
CA HIS A 80 -14.80 -11.23 5.34
C HIS A 80 -14.05 -9.94 5.66
N LEU A 81 -13.71 -9.08 4.70
CA LEU A 81 -13.06 -7.81 5.00
C LEU A 81 -14.07 -6.85 5.66
N THR A 82 -13.75 -6.42 6.87
CA THR A 82 -14.63 -5.52 7.64
C THR A 82 -14.06 -4.12 7.79
N ASN A 83 -12.73 -3.98 7.80
CA ASN A 83 -12.08 -2.69 7.89
C ASN A 83 -10.69 -2.68 7.25
N LEU A 84 -10.29 -1.53 6.72
CA LEU A 84 -8.93 -1.25 6.28
C LEU A 84 -8.48 0.10 6.84
N THR A 85 -7.33 0.11 7.53
CA THR A 85 -6.77 1.34 8.11
C THR A 85 -5.31 1.50 7.73
N VAL A 86 -4.94 2.73 7.38
CA VAL A 86 -3.55 3.14 7.21
C VAL A 86 -3.21 4.13 8.32
N THR A 87 -2.12 3.88 9.04
CA THR A 87 -1.61 4.78 10.08
C THR A 87 -0.16 5.14 9.83
N ARG A 88 0.31 6.28 10.33
CA ARG A 88 1.70 6.73 10.20
C ARG A 88 2.31 6.83 11.60
N PRO A 89 2.78 5.71 12.19
CA PRO A 89 3.13 5.64 13.62
C PRO A 89 4.31 6.53 14.00
N GLU A 90 5.13 6.94 13.03
CA GLU A 90 6.27 7.84 13.18
C GLU A 90 5.90 9.34 13.17
N LEU A 91 4.64 9.66 12.84
CA LEU A 91 4.08 11.03 12.86
C LEU A 91 3.13 11.28 14.04
N GLU A 92 2.92 10.28 14.90
CA GLU A 92 2.13 10.44 16.11
C GLU A 92 2.77 11.45 17.10
N GLU A 93 1.95 12.00 18.00
CA GLU A 93 2.32 13.15 18.83
C GLU A 93 3.66 12.96 19.57
N GLY A 94 4.55 13.95 19.44
CA GLY A 94 5.88 13.94 20.05
C GLY A 94 6.96 13.21 19.25
N LYS A 95 6.65 12.71 18.05
CA LYS A 95 7.62 12.08 17.14
C LYS A 95 7.95 12.98 15.96
N SER A 96 9.20 12.90 15.50
CA SER A 96 9.72 13.55 14.30
C SER A 96 10.26 12.52 13.31
N GLY A 97 9.54 11.41 13.15
CA GLY A 97 9.99 10.31 12.29
C GLY A 97 9.76 10.60 10.81
N ASN A 98 9.95 9.57 9.98
CA ASN A 98 9.83 9.66 8.55
C ASN A 98 8.34 9.60 8.14
N PRO A 99 7.82 10.56 7.36
CA PRO A 99 6.42 10.56 6.96
C PRO A 99 6.05 9.39 6.03
N LYS A 100 7.02 8.78 5.35
CA LYS A 100 6.86 7.63 4.47
C LYS A 100 6.80 6.29 5.22
N THR A 101 6.99 6.28 6.54
CA THR A 101 6.73 5.09 7.38
C THR A 101 5.24 4.98 7.68
N PHE A 102 4.62 3.85 7.35
CA PHE A 102 3.20 3.59 7.57
C PHE A 102 2.90 2.15 7.96
N THR A 103 1.72 1.93 8.51
CA THR A 103 1.18 0.61 8.85
C THR A 103 -0.16 0.43 8.18
N ILE A 104 -0.32 -0.69 7.47
CA ILE A 104 -1.59 -1.11 6.86
C ILE A 104 -2.18 -2.21 7.74
N LYS A 105 -3.45 -2.04 8.14
CA LYS A 105 -4.17 -2.97 8.99
C LYS A 105 -5.48 -3.39 8.33
N PHE A 106 -5.60 -4.68 8.04
CA PHE A 106 -6.81 -5.33 7.58
C PHE A 106 -7.52 -5.97 8.77
N GLU A 107 -8.83 -5.77 8.90
CA GLU A 107 -9.65 -6.41 9.91
C GLU A 107 -10.68 -7.32 9.23
N PHE A 108 -10.73 -8.57 9.68
CA PHE A 108 -11.60 -9.60 9.11
C PHE A 108 -12.62 -10.09 10.13
N SER A 109 -13.80 -10.47 9.63
CA SER A 109 -14.74 -11.28 10.39
C SER A 109 -14.19 -12.71 10.57
N GLU A 110 -14.76 -13.46 11.50
CA GLU A 110 -14.44 -14.87 11.65
C GLU A 110 -14.80 -15.62 10.35
N ASN A 111 -13.82 -16.34 9.79
CA ASN A 111 -13.93 -16.94 8.46
C ASN A 111 -13.37 -18.36 8.43
N GLU A 112 -13.52 -19.06 7.31
CA GLU A 112 -13.07 -20.46 7.16
C GLU A 112 -11.64 -20.63 6.66
N TYR A 113 -10.93 -19.54 6.36
CA TYR A 113 -9.63 -19.55 5.70
C TYR A 113 -8.46 -19.45 6.68
N PHE A 114 -8.54 -18.53 7.64
CA PHE A 114 -7.50 -18.30 8.65
C PHE A 114 -8.10 -17.92 10.02
N GLU A 115 -7.29 -17.92 11.06
CA GLU A 115 -7.70 -17.60 12.43
C GLU A 115 -7.61 -16.10 12.76
N ASP A 116 -6.83 -15.33 11.98
CA ASP A 116 -6.56 -13.93 12.23
C ASP A 116 -7.78 -13.04 12.00
N LYS A 117 -8.15 -12.28 13.03
CA LYS A 117 -9.14 -11.18 12.89
C LYS A 117 -8.50 -9.87 12.43
N VAL A 118 -7.19 -9.76 12.58
CA VAL A 118 -6.42 -8.58 12.22
C VAL A 118 -5.11 -9.05 11.60
N LEU A 119 -4.83 -8.58 10.39
CA LEU A 119 -3.52 -8.69 9.76
C LEU A 119 -2.96 -7.27 9.62
N GLU A 120 -1.83 -7.02 10.27
CA GLU A 120 -1.20 -5.71 10.33
C GLU A 120 0.24 -5.81 9.86
N LYS A 121 0.62 -4.97 8.90
CA LYS A 121 1.97 -4.92 8.31
C LYS A 121 2.49 -3.49 8.31
N THR A 122 3.69 -3.31 8.86
CA THR A 122 4.38 -2.00 8.91
C THR A 122 5.47 -1.93 7.85
N PHE A 123 5.55 -0.79 7.19
CA PHE A 123 6.51 -0.44 6.17
C PHE A 123 7.35 0.73 6.68
N TRP A 124 8.64 0.50 6.84
CA TRP A 124 9.58 1.53 7.28
C TRP A 124 10.39 2.04 6.11
N HIS A 125 10.48 3.36 5.99
CA HIS A 125 11.39 3.99 5.05
C HIS A 125 12.80 4.03 5.66
N ARG A 126 13.74 3.29 5.07
CA ARG A 126 15.09 3.07 5.60
C ARG A 126 16.17 3.50 4.62
N ARG A 127 17.33 3.85 5.17
CA ARG A 127 18.57 4.12 4.42
C ARG A 127 19.61 3.07 4.78
N ALA A 128 20.23 2.41 3.81
CA ALA A 128 21.34 1.49 4.02
C ALA A 128 22.70 2.23 4.01
N ALA A 129 23.76 1.56 4.43
CA ALA A 129 25.10 2.17 4.51
C ALA A 129 25.67 2.60 3.13
N ASP A 130 25.23 1.95 2.07
CA ASP A 130 25.55 2.28 0.68
C ASP A 130 24.73 3.46 0.13
N ASP A 131 23.84 4.07 0.93
CA ASP A 131 22.90 5.15 0.55
C ASP A 131 21.65 4.71 -0.19
N TRP A 132 21.44 3.40 -0.43
CA TRP A 132 20.13 2.92 -0.88
C TRP A 132 19.04 3.33 0.11
N VAL A 133 17.92 3.81 -0.43
CA VAL A 133 16.75 4.22 0.33
C VAL A 133 15.52 3.52 -0.26
N GLY A 134 14.70 2.94 0.60
CA GLY A 134 13.47 2.28 0.16
C GLY A 134 12.63 1.81 1.34
N LEU A 135 11.52 1.13 1.02
CA LEU A 135 10.68 0.50 2.02
C LEU A 135 11.24 -0.87 2.41
N VAL A 136 11.15 -1.15 3.70
CA VAL A 136 11.37 -2.48 4.24
C VAL A 136 10.20 -2.85 5.16
N SER A 137 9.91 -4.12 5.28
CA SER A 137 8.89 -4.69 6.15
C SER A 137 9.36 -6.02 6.74
N GLU A 138 8.65 -6.49 7.76
CA GLU A 138 8.84 -7.83 8.31
C GLU A 138 7.72 -8.74 7.80
N PRO A 139 7.97 -10.04 7.55
CA PRO A 139 6.92 -10.98 7.19
C PRO A 139 5.87 -11.09 8.30
N VAL A 140 4.60 -11.10 7.92
CA VAL A 140 3.48 -11.25 8.84
C VAL A 140 2.94 -12.67 8.71
N LYS A 141 2.86 -13.37 9.84
CA LYS A 141 2.29 -14.73 9.89
C LYS A 141 0.78 -14.66 9.64
N VAL A 142 0.32 -15.37 8.62
CA VAL A 142 -1.11 -15.69 8.44
C VAL A 142 -1.35 -17.10 8.98
N HIS A 143 -2.27 -17.23 9.92
CA HIS A 143 -2.63 -18.50 10.56
C HIS A 143 -3.69 -19.23 9.74
N TRP A 144 -3.27 -19.69 8.56
CA TRP A 144 -4.11 -20.47 7.66
C TRP A 144 -4.67 -21.72 8.32
N LYS A 145 -5.96 -21.95 8.12
CA LYS A 145 -6.62 -23.20 8.50
C LYS A 145 -6.19 -24.32 7.55
N LYS A 146 -6.34 -25.56 8.02
CA LYS A 146 -5.85 -26.74 7.31
C LYS A 146 -6.38 -26.81 5.87
N GLY A 147 -5.47 -26.75 4.90
CA GLY A 147 -5.79 -26.86 3.47
C GLY A 147 -6.41 -25.61 2.85
N LYS A 148 -6.31 -24.46 3.51
CA LYS A 148 -6.87 -23.18 3.07
C LYS A 148 -5.82 -22.12 2.72
N ASP A 149 -4.54 -22.46 2.87
CA ASP A 149 -3.42 -21.59 2.51
C ASP A 149 -3.39 -21.35 1.00
N SER A 150 -3.67 -20.10 0.59
CA SER A 150 -3.63 -19.66 -0.82
C SER A 150 -2.22 -19.30 -1.30
N THR A 151 -1.23 -19.33 -0.41
CA THR A 151 0.14 -18.88 -0.67
C THR A 151 1.11 -20.03 -0.89
N ASP A 152 0.63 -21.28 -0.95
CA ASP A 152 1.45 -22.50 -1.08
C ASP A 152 2.60 -22.58 -0.03
N GLY A 153 2.37 -21.99 1.15
CA GLY A 153 3.34 -21.87 2.23
C GLY A 153 4.52 -20.94 1.94
N LEU A 154 4.42 -20.03 0.96
CA LEU A 154 5.42 -19.00 0.68
C LEU A 154 5.56 -18.02 1.84
N THR A 155 4.44 -17.58 2.42
CA THR A 155 4.45 -16.66 3.57
C THR A 155 5.17 -17.25 4.78
N ASP A 156 4.92 -18.52 5.07
CA ASP A 156 5.60 -19.27 6.14
C ASP A 156 7.10 -19.45 5.89
N ALA A 157 7.48 -19.70 4.63
CA ALA A 157 8.87 -19.86 4.25
C ALA A 157 9.63 -18.52 4.27
N ALA A 158 9.00 -17.40 3.88
CA ALA A 158 9.55 -16.05 4.02
C ALA A 158 9.81 -15.71 5.49
N LEU A 159 8.84 -15.96 6.37
CA LEU A 159 9.01 -15.77 7.81
C LEU A 159 10.15 -16.64 8.38
N ALA A 160 10.24 -17.90 7.96
CA ALA A 160 11.31 -18.80 8.40
C ALA A 160 12.70 -18.30 7.96
N LEU A 161 12.84 -17.86 6.70
CA LEU A 161 14.08 -17.27 6.21
C LEU A 161 14.45 -16.00 6.98
N PHE A 162 13.47 -15.11 7.21
CA PHE A 162 13.67 -13.87 7.95
C PHE A 162 14.19 -14.13 9.37
N GLU A 163 13.55 -15.04 10.11
CA GLU A 163 13.97 -15.41 11.47
C GLU A 163 15.33 -16.11 11.50
N ALA A 164 15.64 -16.95 10.51
CA ALA A 164 16.95 -17.59 10.38
C ALA A 164 18.07 -16.57 10.16
N ARG A 165 17.87 -15.63 9.22
CA ARG A 165 18.77 -14.51 8.93
C ARG A 165 18.98 -13.60 10.14
N LYS A 166 17.88 -13.25 10.83
CA LYS A 166 17.91 -12.49 12.08
C LYS A 166 18.74 -13.18 13.17
N LYS A 167 18.61 -14.50 13.30
CA LYS A 167 19.36 -15.30 14.29
C LYS A 167 20.87 -15.33 14.02
N VAL A 168 21.29 -15.35 12.75
CA VAL A 168 22.70 -15.28 12.39
C VAL A 168 23.24 -13.84 12.34
N GLY A 169 22.35 -12.85 12.41
CA GLY A 169 22.71 -11.42 12.38
C GLY A 169 23.07 -10.92 10.99
N ASP A 170 22.66 -11.63 9.94
CA ASP A 170 22.96 -11.30 8.55
C ASP A 170 21.72 -11.51 7.67
N PHE A 171 21.09 -10.40 7.28
CA PHE A 171 19.92 -10.38 6.42
C PHE A 171 20.22 -10.63 4.94
N ARG A 172 21.50 -10.76 4.55
CA ARG A 172 21.92 -11.20 3.21
C ARG A 172 22.28 -12.69 3.16
N SER A 173 22.35 -13.37 4.29
CA SER A 173 22.85 -14.75 4.33
C SER A 173 22.00 -15.69 3.45
N THR A 174 22.65 -16.28 2.45
CA THR A 174 22.15 -17.39 1.61
C THR A 174 22.55 -18.76 2.16
N SER A 175 23.40 -18.78 3.19
CA SER A 175 23.95 -20.00 3.80
C SER A 175 23.00 -20.74 4.75
N VAL A 176 21.89 -20.10 5.13
CA VAL A 176 20.85 -20.71 5.97
C VAL A 176 20.00 -21.67 5.14
N PRO A 177 19.64 -22.86 5.67
CA PRO A 177 18.87 -23.85 4.90
C PRO A 177 17.50 -23.34 4.45
N GLU A 178 16.92 -22.38 5.19
CA GLU A 178 15.67 -21.72 4.86
C GLU A 178 15.73 -20.96 3.53
N TYR A 179 16.90 -20.45 3.12
CA TYR A 179 17.06 -19.75 1.85
C TYR A 179 16.78 -20.70 0.68
N LYS A 180 17.45 -21.86 0.67
CA LYS A 180 17.23 -22.90 -0.36
C LYS A 180 15.85 -23.53 -0.29
N ALA A 181 15.23 -23.55 0.89
CA ALA A 181 13.85 -24.02 1.03
C ALA A 181 12.85 -23.05 0.40
N LEU A 182 13.05 -21.74 0.57
CA LEU A 182 12.21 -20.70 -0.01
C LEU A 182 12.44 -20.57 -1.52
N GLU A 183 13.70 -20.56 -1.98
CA GLU A 183 14.07 -20.53 -3.40
C GLU A 183 13.31 -21.62 -4.18
N LYS A 184 13.36 -22.86 -3.69
CA LYS A 184 12.64 -23.98 -4.31
C LYS A 184 11.11 -23.77 -4.34
N LYS A 185 10.53 -23.10 -3.34
CA LYS A 185 9.09 -22.81 -3.29
C LYS A 185 8.72 -21.71 -4.28
N VAL A 186 9.53 -20.65 -4.37
CA VAL A 186 9.35 -19.56 -5.35
C VAL A 186 9.43 -20.13 -6.77
N GLU A 187 10.45 -20.95 -7.06
CA GLU A 187 10.58 -21.65 -8.34
C GLU A 187 9.36 -22.53 -8.64
N ALA A 188 8.87 -23.29 -7.65
CA ALA A 188 7.72 -24.17 -7.83
C ALA A 188 6.39 -23.40 -8.00
N ASN A 189 6.27 -22.20 -7.42
CA ASN A 189 5.10 -21.34 -7.56
C ASN A 189 4.98 -20.74 -8.98
N GLY A 190 6.10 -20.62 -9.71
CA GLY A 190 6.11 -20.21 -11.11
C GLY A 190 5.50 -18.84 -11.38
N GLY A 191 5.56 -17.93 -10.39
CA GLY A 191 4.99 -16.58 -10.49
C GLY A 191 3.48 -16.51 -10.22
N ASN A 192 2.84 -17.58 -9.76
CA ASN A 192 1.42 -17.56 -9.36
C ASN A 192 1.24 -16.87 -7.99
N THR A 193 1.33 -15.55 -7.99
CA THR A 193 1.34 -14.75 -6.78
C THR A 193 -0.08 -14.39 -6.34
N SER A 194 -0.52 -14.92 -5.20
CA SER A 194 -1.74 -14.46 -4.51
C SER A 194 -1.50 -13.15 -3.75
N PHE A 195 -2.52 -12.33 -3.56
CA PHE A 195 -2.42 -11.11 -2.75
C PHE A 195 -1.85 -11.42 -1.36
N PHE A 196 -2.23 -12.52 -0.72
CA PHE A 196 -1.77 -12.83 0.63
C PHE A 196 -0.27 -13.15 0.72
N THR A 197 0.41 -13.45 -0.39
CA THR A 197 1.88 -13.57 -0.39
C THR A 197 2.56 -12.23 -0.06
N TRP A 198 1.87 -11.09 -0.27
CA TRP A 198 2.32 -9.76 0.12
C TRP A 198 2.64 -9.64 1.61
N PHE A 199 1.95 -10.41 2.47
CA PHE A 199 2.27 -10.45 3.89
C PHE A 199 3.68 -11.00 4.16
N GLY A 200 4.20 -11.83 3.26
CA GLY A 200 5.57 -12.36 3.30
C GLY A 200 6.65 -11.43 2.73
N TRP A 201 6.28 -10.37 2.01
CA TRP A 201 7.24 -9.44 1.39
C TRP A 201 8.11 -8.73 2.44
N VAL A 202 9.38 -8.48 2.11
CA VAL A 202 10.37 -7.88 3.01
C VAL A 202 10.93 -6.57 2.47
N SER A 203 11.47 -6.57 1.25
CA SER A 203 12.07 -5.40 0.61
C SER A 203 12.40 -5.75 -0.84
N ASN A 204 12.43 -4.75 -1.73
CA ASN A 204 12.91 -4.91 -3.11
C ASN A 204 14.42 -5.18 -3.24
N ARG A 205 15.16 -5.20 -2.12
CA ARG A 205 16.58 -5.48 -2.11
C ARG A 205 16.96 -6.43 -0.98
N ARG A 206 16.87 -5.93 0.25
CA ARG A 206 17.22 -6.66 1.48
C ARG A 206 16.64 -5.94 2.69
N PHE A 207 16.44 -6.67 3.78
CA PHE A 207 16.04 -6.01 5.03
C PHE A 207 17.15 -5.10 5.56
N VAL A 208 16.80 -3.84 5.85
CA VAL A 208 17.66 -2.83 6.48
C VAL A 208 17.15 -2.59 7.89
N THR A 209 18.00 -2.86 8.89
CA THR A 209 17.60 -2.71 10.29
C THR A 209 17.44 -1.24 10.69
N ALA A 210 16.69 -1.00 11.77
CA ALA A 210 16.57 0.34 12.33
C ALA A 210 17.92 0.93 12.78
N GLU A 211 18.79 0.10 13.35
CA GLU A 211 20.13 0.50 13.82
C GLU A 211 21.04 0.88 12.65
N GLU A 212 21.06 0.06 11.59
CA GLU A 212 21.81 0.37 10.37
C GLU A 212 21.33 1.69 9.77
N SER A 213 20.01 1.88 9.67
CA SER A 213 19.44 3.09 9.10
C SER A 213 19.69 4.33 9.95
N GLU A 214 19.68 4.22 11.28
CA GLU A 214 20.04 5.34 12.15
C GLU A 214 21.51 5.76 11.92
N LYS A 215 22.42 4.78 11.81
CA LYS A 215 23.83 5.04 11.51
C LYS A 215 24.00 5.69 10.13
N ALA A 216 23.38 5.13 9.10
CA ALA A 216 23.45 5.64 7.73
C ALA A 216 22.89 7.07 7.63
N ASN A 217 21.76 7.35 8.29
CA ASN A 217 21.18 8.69 8.33
C ASN A 217 22.08 9.70 9.04
N LYS A 218 22.78 9.31 10.12
CA LYS A 218 23.78 10.17 10.77
C LYS A 218 24.95 10.51 9.85
N GLU A 219 25.49 9.51 9.15
CA GLU A 219 26.59 9.69 8.19
C GLU A 219 26.14 10.56 7.00
N HIS A 220 24.95 10.32 6.46
CA HIS A 220 24.36 11.12 5.39
C HIS A 220 24.13 12.59 5.82
N ALA A 221 23.58 12.83 7.01
CA ALA A 221 23.38 14.18 7.53
C ALA A 221 24.71 14.94 7.74
N GLN A 222 25.78 14.24 8.16
CA GLN A 222 27.11 14.84 8.28
C GLN A 222 27.68 15.24 6.92
N ARG A 223 27.58 14.36 5.91
CA ARG A 223 28.00 14.67 4.54
C ARG A 223 27.21 15.84 3.96
N LYS A 224 25.89 15.84 4.11
CA LYS A 224 25.02 16.96 3.70
C LYS A 224 25.42 18.28 4.36
N ALA A 225 25.66 18.28 5.66
CA ALA A 225 26.08 19.49 6.37
C ALA A 225 27.47 19.99 5.93
N ALA A 226 28.40 19.08 5.64
CA ALA A 226 29.72 19.41 5.11
C ALA A 226 29.61 20.05 3.70
N ARG A 227 28.80 19.47 2.83
CA ARG A 227 28.50 19.98 1.48
C ARG A 227 27.85 21.35 1.51
N LYS A 228 26.82 21.57 2.36
CA LYS A 228 26.21 22.91 2.57
C LYS A 228 27.22 23.96 3.09
N ALA A 229 28.27 23.53 3.78
CA ALA A 229 29.35 24.41 4.23
C ALA A 229 30.43 24.65 3.16
N GLY A 230 30.24 24.19 1.92
CA GLY A 230 31.17 24.35 0.80
C GLY A 230 32.40 23.44 0.88
N LYS A 231 32.38 22.39 1.71
CA LYS A 231 33.43 21.38 1.72
C LYS A 231 33.19 20.42 0.57
N LYS A 232 34.20 20.30 -0.29
CA LYS A 232 34.22 19.27 -1.34
C LYS A 232 34.50 17.90 -0.73
N PRO A 233 34.02 16.82 -1.36
CA PRO A 233 34.38 15.46 -0.97
C PRO A 233 35.91 15.32 -0.93
N ASP A 234 36.41 14.67 0.12
CA ASP A 234 37.82 14.31 0.15
C ASP A 234 38.07 13.03 -0.68
N ALA A 235 39.34 12.67 -0.86
CA ALA A 235 39.69 11.50 -1.66
C ALA A 235 39.09 10.20 -1.12
N ALA A 236 38.87 10.09 0.19
CA ALA A 236 38.27 8.90 0.80
C ALA A 236 36.75 8.87 0.60
N GLU A 237 36.07 10.01 0.58
CA GLU A 237 34.66 10.10 0.20
C GLU A 237 34.46 9.77 -1.28
N ILE A 238 35.34 10.26 -2.16
CA ILE A 238 35.30 9.94 -3.60
C ILE A 238 35.56 8.44 -3.83
N GLU A 239 36.56 7.87 -3.15
CA GLU A 239 36.84 6.43 -3.22
C GLU A 239 35.65 5.61 -2.70
N LYS A 240 35.02 6.02 -1.59
CA LYS A 240 33.83 5.36 -1.05
C LYS A 240 32.60 5.50 -1.97
N GLU A 241 32.43 6.62 -2.66
CA GLU A 241 31.38 6.80 -3.67
C GLU A 241 31.63 5.93 -4.90
N ALA A 242 32.87 5.85 -5.39
CA ALA A 242 33.24 4.94 -6.46
C ALA A 242 33.03 3.47 -6.08
N GLU A 243 33.40 3.06 -4.85
CA GLU A 243 33.14 1.71 -4.33
C GLU A 243 31.63 1.40 -4.21
N LYS A 244 30.79 2.41 -3.93
CA LYS A 244 29.33 2.24 -3.91
C LYS A 244 28.77 2.03 -5.31
N GLU A 245 29.20 2.82 -6.28
CA GLU A 245 28.80 2.68 -7.68
C GLU A 245 29.22 1.30 -8.22
N GLU A 246 30.43 0.82 -7.91
CA GLU A 246 30.87 -0.53 -8.27
C GLU A 246 30.05 -1.62 -7.56
N ALA A 247 29.70 -1.44 -6.28
CA ALA A 247 28.88 -2.39 -5.54
C ALA A 247 27.41 -2.42 -6.00
N GLU A 248 26.87 -1.32 -6.51
CA GLU A 248 25.54 -1.29 -7.14
C GLU A 248 25.52 -2.06 -8.48
N GLU A 249 26.63 -2.07 -9.21
CA GLU A 249 26.78 -2.87 -10.44
C GLU A 249 27.01 -4.37 -10.15
N GLU A 250 27.62 -4.73 -9.01
CA GLU A 250 27.88 -6.11 -8.56
C GLU A 250 26.75 -6.72 -7.69
N ASP A 251 25.67 -5.99 -7.40
CA ASP A 251 24.52 -6.43 -6.59
C ASP A 251 23.64 -7.48 -7.34
N GLU A 252 24.29 -8.45 -8.02
CA GLU A 252 23.71 -9.63 -8.67
C GLU A 252 23.11 -10.64 -7.66
N GLU A 253 23.27 -10.43 -6.35
CA GLU A 253 22.63 -11.20 -5.28
C GLU A 253 21.49 -10.40 -4.61
N ASP A 254 20.54 -9.90 -5.41
CA ASP A 254 19.27 -9.46 -4.85
C ASP A 254 18.48 -10.66 -4.30
N ASP A 255 17.52 -10.40 -3.41
CA ASP A 255 16.64 -11.44 -2.88
C ASP A 255 15.61 -11.97 -3.93
N SER A 256 15.77 -11.72 -5.24
CA SER A 256 14.80 -12.13 -6.28
C SER A 256 14.50 -13.62 -6.29
N MET A 257 15.52 -14.46 -6.05
CA MET A 257 15.36 -15.92 -6.00
C MET A 257 14.48 -16.38 -4.83
N VAL A 258 14.33 -15.54 -3.81
CA VAL A 258 13.53 -15.80 -2.61
C VAL A 258 12.39 -14.79 -2.45
N GLU A 259 12.12 -13.98 -3.48
CA GLU A 259 11.03 -13.01 -3.48
C GLU A 259 9.69 -13.75 -3.61
N VAL A 260 8.82 -13.50 -2.64
CA VAL A 260 7.50 -14.13 -2.56
C VAL A 260 6.41 -13.28 -3.19
N HIS A 261 6.65 -11.98 -3.39
CA HIS A 261 5.69 -11.05 -3.95
C HIS A 261 6.40 -9.91 -4.70
N PRO A 262 6.45 -9.94 -6.05
CA PRO A 262 7.25 -9.00 -6.84
C PRO A 262 6.79 -7.54 -6.78
N ALA A 263 5.50 -7.27 -6.51
CA ALA A 263 4.94 -5.93 -6.40
C ALA A 263 4.78 -5.45 -4.95
N GLY A 264 5.62 -5.94 -4.02
CA GLY A 264 5.36 -5.76 -2.59
C GLY A 264 5.39 -4.30 -2.14
N GLU A 265 6.36 -3.54 -2.62
CA GLU A 265 6.46 -2.10 -2.38
C GLU A 265 5.33 -1.33 -3.07
N GLU A 266 5.07 -1.64 -4.33
CA GLU A 266 4.07 -0.97 -5.17
C GLU A 266 2.67 -1.11 -4.55
N ILE A 267 2.23 -2.33 -4.20
CA ILE A 267 0.96 -2.56 -3.51
C ILE A 267 0.91 -1.77 -2.19
N ALA A 268 1.99 -1.73 -1.41
CA ALA A 268 1.99 -1.02 -0.14
C ALA A 268 1.79 0.48 -0.31
N VAL A 269 2.50 1.09 -1.28
CA VAL A 269 2.38 2.52 -1.62
C VAL A 269 1.01 2.82 -2.21
N THR A 270 0.52 2.01 -3.15
CA THR A 270 -0.80 2.20 -3.77
C THR A 270 -1.92 2.11 -2.73
N ILE A 271 -1.83 1.18 -1.77
CA ILE A 271 -2.78 1.14 -0.65
C ILE A 271 -2.69 2.42 0.20
N SER A 272 -1.48 2.85 0.58
CA SER A 272 -1.30 3.95 1.54
C SER A 272 -1.62 5.33 0.97
N ASP A 273 -1.28 5.56 -0.29
CA ASP A 273 -1.24 6.90 -0.89
C ASP A 273 -2.37 7.10 -1.90
N GLU A 274 -2.96 6.03 -2.44
CA GLU A 274 -4.06 6.11 -3.41
C GLU A 274 -5.36 5.48 -2.91
N MET A 275 -5.40 4.16 -2.73
CA MET A 275 -6.64 3.42 -2.47
C MET A 275 -7.26 3.81 -1.13
N TRP A 276 -6.48 3.79 -0.05
CA TRP A 276 -7.01 4.11 1.28
C TRP A 276 -7.43 5.58 1.38
N PRO A 277 -6.67 6.58 0.90
CA PRO A 277 -7.14 7.97 0.86
C PRO A 277 -8.42 8.15 0.02
N SER A 278 -8.51 7.47 -1.12
CA SER A 278 -9.61 7.61 -2.09
C SER A 278 -10.80 6.67 -1.87
N ALA A 279 -10.84 5.93 -0.76
CA ALA A 279 -11.85 4.90 -0.49
C ALA A 279 -13.32 5.34 -0.71
N ILE A 280 -13.71 6.57 -0.36
CA ILE A 280 -15.08 7.04 -0.62
C ILE A 280 -15.37 7.11 -2.13
N LYS A 281 -14.40 7.57 -2.92
CA LYS A 281 -14.53 7.67 -4.38
C LYS A 281 -14.67 6.27 -4.99
N LEU A 282 -13.80 5.35 -4.60
CA LEU A 282 -13.83 3.96 -5.07
C LEU A 282 -15.15 3.26 -4.72
N PHE A 283 -15.65 3.48 -3.49
CA PHE A 283 -16.96 2.97 -3.08
C PHE A 283 -18.11 3.51 -3.95
N VAL A 284 -18.11 4.82 -4.26
CA VAL A 284 -19.14 5.40 -5.14
C VAL A 284 -19.05 4.81 -6.55
N GLN A 285 -17.84 4.63 -7.08
CA GLN A 285 -17.63 4.00 -8.38
C GLN A 285 -18.15 2.55 -8.43
N ALA A 286 -17.98 1.79 -7.34
CA ALA A 286 -18.51 0.43 -7.24
C ALA A 286 -20.06 0.42 -7.32
N GLN A 287 -20.71 1.34 -6.62
CA GLN A 287 -22.18 1.46 -6.65
C GLN A 287 -22.69 1.91 -8.02
N GLU A 288 -22.02 2.87 -8.67
CA GLU A 288 -22.38 3.29 -10.03
C GLU A 288 -22.23 2.15 -11.04
N ALA A 289 -21.22 1.29 -10.89
CA ALA A 289 -21.04 0.12 -11.75
C ALA A 289 -22.14 -0.94 -11.54
N GLU A 290 -22.57 -1.17 -10.29
CA GLU A 290 -23.71 -2.05 -9.98
C GLU A 290 -25.01 -1.50 -10.59
N ASP A 291 -25.32 -0.21 -10.37
CA ASP A 291 -26.53 0.44 -10.89
C ASP A 291 -26.59 0.37 -12.43
N ILE A 292 -25.47 0.59 -13.12
CA ILE A 292 -25.40 0.45 -14.59
C ILE A 292 -25.64 -0.99 -15.02
N SER A 293 -25.10 -1.97 -14.30
CA SER A 293 -25.29 -3.39 -14.63
C SER A 293 -26.73 -3.86 -14.43
N ASP A 294 -27.42 -3.32 -13.42
CA ASP A 294 -28.84 -3.58 -13.18
C ASP A 294 -29.71 -2.93 -14.28
N ILE A 295 -29.39 -1.70 -14.71
CA ILE A 295 -30.09 -1.03 -15.82
C ILE A 295 -29.88 -1.75 -17.16
N ASP A 296 -28.67 -2.19 -17.49
CA ASP A 296 -28.39 -2.93 -18.74
C ASP A 296 -29.11 -4.29 -18.74
N MET A 297 -29.27 -4.93 -17.57
CA MET A 297 -30.06 -6.15 -17.43
C MET A 297 -31.57 -5.90 -17.56
N GLU A 298 -32.08 -4.77 -17.06
CA GLU A 298 -33.48 -4.36 -17.21
C GLU A 298 -33.79 -3.93 -18.66
N GLU A 299 -32.88 -3.22 -19.37
CA GLU A 299 -33.05 -2.85 -20.79
C GLU A 299 -32.99 -4.06 -21.75
N LEU A 300 -32.34 -5.16 -21.37
CA LEU A 300 -32.33 -6.41 -22.14
C LEU A 300 -33.60 -7.27 -21.94
N ASP A 301 -34.40 -7.01 -20.89
CA ASP A 301 -35.68 -7.71 -20.64
C ASP A 301 -36.89 -6.89 -21.13
N ASP A 302 -36.72 -5.57 -21.35
CA ASP A 302 -37.73 -4.68 -21.92
C ASP A 302 -37.36 -4.22 -23.35
N GLU A 303 -37.49 -5.12 -24.33
CA GLU A 303 -37.91 -4.70 -25.69
C GLU A 303 -39.37 -4.19 -25.60
N ASP A 304 -39.60 -3.03 -24.96
CA ASP A 304 -40.66 -2.05 -25.28
C ASP A 304 -40.74 -0.90 -24.23
N VAL A 305 -40.55 0.34 -24.72
CA VAL A 305 -41.15 1.63 -24.31
C VAL A 305 -40.31 2.69 -23.55
N ASP A 306 -39.91 3.71 -24.34
CA ASP A 306 -39.87 5.18 -24.16
C ASP A 306 -39.56 5.87 -22.80
N ASP A 307 -38.49 6.68 -22.87
CA ASP A 307 -38.29 8.07 -22.39
C ASP A 307 -38.59 8.40 -20.91
N ALA A 308 -37.53 8.54 -20.09
CA ALA A 308 -37.61 9.23 -18.80
C ALA A 308 -36.29 9.94 -18.41
N GLU A 309 -36.48 11.16 -17.91
CA GLU A 309 -35.51 12.22 -17.65
C GLU A 309 -34.53 11.92 -16.48
N ASP A 310 -33.29 12.41 -16.60
CA ASP A 310 -32.25 12.44 -15.55
C ASP A 310 -32.76 13.15 -14.26
N GLU A 311 -33.15 12.38 -13.24
CA GLU A 311 -33.30 12.88 -11.87
C GLU A 311 -32.06 12.55 -11.01
N PRO A 312 -31.55 13.49 -10.20
CA PRO A 312 -30.37 13.26 -9.37
C PRO A 312 -30.64 12.31 -8.19
N VAL A 313 -29.76 11.32 -8.03
CA VAL A 313 -29.82 10.23 -7.03
C VAL A 313 -29.89 10.77 -5.58
N ASP A 314 -30.97 10.44 -4.86
CA ASP A 314 -31.14 10.76 -3.44
C ASP A 314 -30.59 9.64 -2.54
N ILE A 315 -29.36 9.87 -2.07
CA ILE A 315 -28.56 9.00 -1.18
C ILE A 315 -29.30 8.64 0.13
N ARG A 316 -30.33 9.41 0.56
CA ARG A 316 -31.09 9.10 1.78
C ARG A 316 -32.07 7.95 1.62
N SER A 317 -32.51 7.65 0.40
CA SER A 317 -33.43 6.54 0.13
C SER A 317 -32.75 5.17 0.29
N LEU A 318 -31.44 5.10 0.08
CA LEU A 318 -30.62 3.88 0.15
C LEU A 318 -30.33 3.40 1.60
N VAL A 319 -30.54 4.25 2.62
CA VAL A 319 -30.23 3.92 4.04
C VAL A 319 -31.40 3.20 4.75
N GLN A 320 -32.60 3.19 4.18
CA GLN A 320 -33.75 2.50 4.78
C GLN A 320 -34.09 1.23 4.00
N GLY A 321 -33.60 0.09 4.50
CA GLY A 321 -33.84 -1.23 3.92
C GLY A 321 -35.33 -1.54 3.68
N LYS A 322 -35.57 -2.25 2.56
CA LYS A 322 -36.84 -2.81 2.06
C LYS A 322 -37.88 -3.12 3.17
N GLU A 323 -38.84 -2.22 3.38
CA GLU A 323 -40.18 -2.59 3.84
C GLU A 323 -41.15 -2.56 2.65
N LYS A 324 -41.64 -3.76 2.29
CA LYS A 324 -42.68 -3.97 1.27
C LYS A 324 -43.86 -3.03 1.49
N ARG A 325 -44.07 -2.09 0.56
CA ARG A 325 -45.37 -1.43 0.37
C ARG A 325 -45.96 -1.87 -0.96
N SER A 326 -46.95 -2.76 -0.87
CA SER A 326 -47.87 -3.07 -1.98
C SER A 326 -48.57 -1.78 -2.41
N ARG A 327 -48.36 -1.37 -3.66
CA ARG A 327 -49.02 -0.21 -4.26
C ARG A 327 -50.18 -0.72 -5.13
N ASP A 328 -51.37 -0.72 -4.54
CA ASP A 328 -52.64 -0.91 -5.27
C ASP A 328 -52.93 0.38 -6.06
N SER A 329 -53.16 0.24 -7.37
CA SER A 329 -53.40 1.32 -8.31
C SER A 329 -54.90 1.61 -8.42
N SER A 330 -55.38 2.68 -7.78
CA SER A 330 -56.52 3.46 -8.29
C SER A 330 -56.78 4.70 -7.41
N GLY A 331 -56.64 5.89 -8.00
CA GLY A 331 -57.08 7.12 -7.33
C GLY A 331 -56.58 8.38 -8.02
N ALA A 332 -57.49 9.09 -8.70
CA ALA A 332 -57.28 10.30 -9.48
C ALA A 332 -56.62 11.47 -8.70
N PRO A 333 -56.00 12.45 -9.38
CA PRO A 333 -55.26 13.53 -8.73
C PRO A 333 -56.20 14.51 -7.99
N PRO A 334 -55.84 14.99 -6.79
CA PRO A 334 -56.64 15.98 -6.08
C PRO A 334 -56.45 17.40 -6.65
N PRO A 335 -57.47 18.28 -6.54
CA PRO A 335 -57.47 19.58 -7.20
C PRO A 335 -56.71 20.65 -6.39
N LYS A 336 -56.06 21.57 -7.11
CA LYS A 336 -55.41 22.79 -6.59
C LYS A 336 -56.43 23.68 -5.87
N LYS A 337 -56.14 24.11 -4.62
CA LYS A 337 -56.71 25.34 -4.04
C LYS A 337 -55.72 26.17 -3.23
N ALA A 338 -55.67 27.42 -3.69
CA ALA A 338 -55.17 28.70 -3.20
C ALA A 338 -54.90 28.94 -1.70
N LYS A 339 -53.79 29.67 -1.50
CA LYS A 339 -53.51 30.78 -0.56
C LYS A 339 -54.47 31.02 0.62
N LYS A 340 -53.86 31.15 1.80
CA LYS A 340 -53.96 32.38 2.59
C LYS A 340 -52.64 32.71 3.26
#